data_AF-A0A7T9I1X5-F1
#
_entry.id   AF-A0A7T9I1X5-F1
#
_cell.length_a   1.000
_cell.length_b   1.000
_cell.length_c   1.000
_cell.angle_alpha   90.00
_cell.angle_beta   90.00
_cell.angle_gamma   90.00
#
_symmetry.space_group_name_H-M   'P 1'
#
loop_
_entity.id
_entity.type
_entity.pdbx_description
1 polymer ?
#
loop_
_entity_poly.entity_id
_entity_poly.type
_entity_poly.pdbx_seq_one_letter_code
_entity_poly.pdbx_strand_id
1 'polypeptide(L)'
;MISRILLIALLATIMTAGCLDFIYSDPNNGGGNQVNCAILTDARAQSQCYLDKAVEANDPTICSSVTDAGFKDTCHDRLGRSTKRGEVCVKVVNILIENECIDALGATPLTEVACESIADPDEQVDCYRQLARTQKQTAYCDRTGLQRDACFTAVAIAAKYADICDRIADGVARDSCVFDTAIAAKDGSSCTKVDDGTKRDQCYSQIAVLQRNSSLCVKVDAIAERALCYAQVTEAIGDDSSCVNNSDLSAQDACYLEKAKSEKQVDLCTKIASQQRRDDCYSNLAGVFSDPSLCDSILIESNRTACVENAAAAATAVESCNALTGALRDSCISGNAITRKDPSLCAPLRVITSETNYRDVCYHDVSIAAGMPSSCTNIAGEGLRDDCYQTIAIDLNASPWCERISGIATKDSCYTTIGTTTNDVSVCAQIVAPETKYDCMTAIAVKAKQSSVCAGITDATARDTCYYDVATAADQKGICEKINLSATKYACYKEVAIALNDWEYCNKIPVGQLLLHNTCLEPIAHSIRSFDACTAMFGSPAKGQCYGVVAARTNTISFCQNIPLALVEDANQAHETRDYCYQSLAGETNDGSFCTSIYSTDIRSNCGP
;
A
#
# COMPACT_ATOMS: atom_id res chain seq x y z
N MET A 1 21.88 42.26 -42.53
CA MET A 1 21.30 41.07 -43.21
C MET A 1 22.34 40.02 -43.59
N ILE A 2 23.52 40.36 -44.09
CA ILE A 2 24.57 39.38 -44.43
C ILE A 2 25.17 38.67 -43.19
N SER A 3 25.18 39.33 -42.02
CA SER A 3 25.68 38.74 -40.77
C SER A 3 24.74 37.68 -40.15
N ARG A 4 23.43 37.70 -40.46
CA ARG A 4 22.48 36.65 -40.02
C ARG A 4 22.50 35.42 -40.93
N ILE A 5 22.87 35.58 -42.21
CA ILE A 5 22.99 34.46 -43.17
C ILE A 5 24.27 33.65 -42.88
N LEU A 6 25.35 34.29 -42.44
CA LEU A 6 26.58 33.60 -42.01
C LEU A 6 26.41 32.83 -40.69
N LEU A 7 25.58 33.32 -39.77
CA LEU A 7 25.27 32.59 -38.52
C LEU A 7 24.39 31.36 -38.76
N ILE A 8 23.45 31.45 -39.71
CA ILE A 8 22.58 30.32 -40.12
C ILE A 8 23.38 29.28 -40.92
N ALA A 9 24.34 29.70 -41.75
CA ALA A 9 25.23 28.79 -42.46
C ALA A 9 26.19 28.05 -41.51
N LEU A 10 26.71 28.72 -40.47
CA LEU A 10 27.56 28.08 -39.45
C LEU A 10 26.77 27.09 -38.57
N LEU A 11 25.50 27.38 -38.27
CA LEU A 11 24.61 26.49 -37.53
C LEU A 11 24.11 25.31 -38.38
N ALA A 12 23.96 25.47 -39.70
CA ALA A 12 23.58 24.38 -40.61
C ALA A 12 24.72 23.35 -40.81
N THR A 13 25.98 23.77 -40.74
CA THR A 13 27.14 22.84 -40.70
C THR A 13 27.31 22.12 -39.35
N ILE A 14 26.75 22.66 -38.27
CA ILE A 14 26.78 22.01 -36.94
C ILE A 14 25.62 21.02 -36.79
N MET A 15 24.46 21.26 -37.44
CA MET A 15 23.29 20.37 -37.34
C MET A 15 23.27 19.19 -38.32
N THR A 16 24.14 19.16 -39.34
CA THR A 16 24.30 18.00 -40.25
C THR A 16 25.41 17.03 -39.82
N ALA A 17 26.12 17.35 -38.73
CA ALA A 17 27.11 16.46 -38.10
C ALA A 17 26.58 15.76 -36.82
N GLY A 18 25.29 15.94 -36.48
CA GLY A 18 24.67 15.43 -35.25
C GLY A 18 23.94 14.08 -35.37
N CYS A 19 24.08 13.38 -36.49
CA CYS A 19 23.62 12.00 -36.66
C CYS A 19 24.76 11.18 -37.27
N LEU A 20 25.92 11.20 -36.60
CA LEU A 20 26.89 10.13 -36.73
C LEU A 20 26.52 9.10 -35.66
N ASP A 21 26.37 7.86 -36.10
CA ASP A 21 26.30 6.68 -35.26
C ASP A 21 27.21 6.84 -34.04
N PHE A 22 26.65 6.76 -32.84
CA PHE A 22 27.44 6.53 -31.62
C PHE A 22 27.90 5.06 -31.67
N ILE A 23 28.77 4.75 -32.63
CA ILE A 23 29.60 3.56 -32.56
C ILE A 23 30.58 3.86 -31.44
N TYR A 24 30.36 3.20 -30.29
CA TYR A 24 31.35 3.09 -29.24
C TYR A 24 32.50 2.20 -29.75
N SER A 25 33.27 2.69 -30.73
CA SER A 25 34.50 2.04 -31.19
C SER A 25 35.66 2.72 -30.50
N ASP A 26 36.12 2.11 -29.41
CA ASP A 26 37.47 2.31 -28.87
C ASP A 26 38.49 1.91 -29.96
N PRO A 27 39.29 2.83 -30.52
CA PRO A 27 40.23 2.52 -31.59
C PRO A 27 41.41 1.65 -31.17
N ASN A 28 41.56 1.33 -29.88
CA ASN A 28 42.69 0.57 -29.35
C ASN A 28 42.36 -0.87 -28.96
N ASN A 29 41.13 -1.35 -29.17
CA ASN A 29 40.73 -2.69 -28.75
C ASN A 29 40.34 -3.56 -29.93
N GLY A 30 41.36 -4.08 -30.62
CA GLY A 30 41.24 -5.10 -31.69
C GLY A 30 40.84 -6.49 -31.20
N GLY A 31 40.02 -6.58 -30.15
CA GLY A 31 39.44 -7.82 -29.64
C GLY A 31 37.98 -7.56 -29.35
N GLY A 32 37.09 -8.40 -29.89
CA GLY A 32 35.63 -8.28 -29.75
C GLY A 32 35.20 -8.31 -28.28
N ASN A 33 35.15 -7.15 -27.64
CA ASN A 33 34.64 -6.99 -26.30
C ASN A 33 33.10 -6.96 -26.37
N GLN A 34 32.48 -8.05 -25.95
CA GLN A 34 31.03 -8.11 -25.74
C GLN A 34 30.63 -7.05 -24.70
N VAL A 35 29.93 -6.01 -25.14
CA VAL A 35 29.34 -5.01 -24.24
C VAL A 35 28.37 -5.73 -23.29
N ASN A 36 28.57 -5.63 -21.98
CA ASN A 36 27.65 -6.20 -21.00
C ASN A 36 26.50 -5.21 -20.76
N CYS A 37 25.33 -5.44 -21.37
CA CYS A 37 24.17 -4.53 -21.25
C CYS A 37 23.70 -4.34 -19.80
N ALA A 38 24.00 -5.26 -18.87
CA ALA A 38 23.60 -5.16 -17.47
C ALA A 38 24.29 -4.04 -16.69
N ILE A 39 25.44 -3.51 -17.16
CA ILE A 39 26.19 -2.45 -16.45
C ILE A 39 25.69 -1.04 -16.79
N LEU A 40 24.81 -0.91 -17.79
CA LEU A 40 24.26 0.36 -18.20
C LEU A 40 23.21 0.83 -17.17
N THR A 41 23.42 2.02 -16.61
CA THR A 41 22.51 2.62 -15.63
C THR A 41 21.36 3.39 -16.27
N ASP A 42 21.52 3.82 -17.51
CA ASP A 42 20.44 4.42 -18.30
C ASP A 42 19.55 3.32 -18.90
N ALA A 43 18.27 3.31 -18.51
CA ALA A 43 17.32 2.26 -18.90
C ALA A 43 17.10 2.19 -20.42
N ARG A 44 17.19 3.34 -21.12
CA ARG A 44 17.01 3.42 -22.57
C ARG A 44 18.21 2.84 -23.31
N ALA A 45 19.42 3.20 -22.88
CA ALA A 45 20.67 2.65 -23.42
C ALA A 45 20.79 1.15 -23.14
N GLN A 46 20.39 0.71 -21.95
CA GLN A 46 20.33 -0.71 -21.59
C GLN A 46 19.37 -1.48 -22.51
N SER A 47 18.16 -0.95 -22.71
CA SER A 47 17.15 -1.57 -23.57
C SER A 47 17.60 -1.68 -25.03
N GLN A 48 18.24 -0.62 -25.57
CA GLN A 48 18.80 -0.63 -26.92
C GLN A 48 19.93 -1.67 -27.07
N CYS A 49 20.82 -1.78 -26.07
CA CYS A 49 21.90 -2.76 -26.07
C CYS A 49 21.37 -4.20 -26.15
N TYR A 50 20.34 -4.55 -25.38
CA TYR A 50 19.74 -5.88 -25.43
C TYR A 50 19.03 -6.14 -26.77
N LEU A 51 18.40 -5.12 -27.35
CA LEU A 51 17.77 -5.23 -28.68
C LEU A 51 18.80 -5.60 -29.75
N ASP A 52 19.92 -4.86 -29.81
CA ASP A 52 20.93 -5.08 -30.84
C ASP A 52 21.56 -6.47 -30.70
N LYS A 53 21.79 -6.93 -29.46
CA LYS A 53 22.22 -8.31 -29.18
C LYS A 53 21.21 -9.36 -29.60
N ALA A 54 19.92 -9.14 -29.36
CA ALA A 54 18.88 -10.07 -29.77
C ALA A 54 18.89 -10.29 -31.28
N VAL A 55 19.02 -9.19 -32.05
CA VAL A 55 19.09 -9.22 -33.52
C VAL A 55 20.38 -9.88 -34.01
N GLU A 56 21.54 -9.54 -33.43
CA GLU A 56 22.84 -10.13 -33.78
C GLU A 56 22.88 -11.63 -33.51
N ALA A 57 22.36 -12.06 -32.36
CA ALA A 57 22.35 -13.46 -31.93
C ALA A 57 21.20 -14.28 -32.55
N ASN A 58 20.23 -13.63 -33.20
CA ASN A 58 18.98 -14.26 -33.64
C ASN A 58 18.26 -15.01 -32.48
N ASP A 59 18.23 -14.41 -31.29
CA ASP A 59 17.70 -15.05 -30.08
C ASP A 59 16.59 -14.20 -29.43
N PRO A 60 15.31 -14.62 -29.53
CA PRO A 60 14.19 -13.88 -28.97
C PRO A 60 14.14 -13.92 -27.44
N THR A 61 14.89 -14.81 -26.78
CA THR A 61 14.92 -14.86 -25.31
C THR A 61 15.59 -13.61 -24.72
N ILE A 62 16.51 -12.99 -25.46
CA ILE A 62 17.21 -11.76 -25.07
C ILE A 62 16.24 -10.58 -24.95
N CYS A 63 15.19 -10.52 -25.77
CA CYS A 63 14.15 -9.49 -25.64
C CYS A 63 13.41 -9.56 -24.30
N SER A 64 13.43 -10.69 -23.58
CA SER A 64 12.86 -10.80 -22.23
C SER A 64 13.66 -10.03 -21.17
N SER A 65 14.92 -9.69 -21.45
CA SER A 65 15.78 -8.88 -20.57
C SER A 65 15.57 -7.37 -20.73
N VAL A 66 14.73 -6.95 -21.69
CA VAL A 66 14.31 -5.55 -21.84
C VAL A 66 13.19 -5.26 -20.83
N THR A 67 13.43 -4.30 -19.94
CA THR A 67 12.50 -3.94 -18.87
C THR A 67 11.39 -3.01 -19.32
N ASP A 68 11.64 -2.16 -20.32
CA ASP A 68 10.64 -1.27 -20.90
C ASP A 68 9.75 -2.02 -21.92
N ALA A 69 8.44 -1.95 -21.74
CA ALA A 69 7.48 -2.67 -22.58
C ALA A 69 7.51 -2.23 -24.06
N GLY A 70 7.71 -0.94 -24.34
CA GLY A 70 7.76 -0.43 -25.71
C GLY A 70 9.04 -0.84 -26.45
N PHE A 71 10.18 -0.86 -25.75
CA PHE A 71 11.43 -1.39 -26.31
C PHE A 71 11.38 -2.91 -26.49
N LYS A 72 10.67 -3.63 -25.62
CA LYS A 72 10.47 -5.07 -25.75
C LYS A 72 9.68 -5.43 -27.02
N ASP A 73 8.62 -4.67 -27.30
CA ASP A 73 7.85 -4.78 -28.55
C ASP A 73 8.72 -4.47 -29.78
N THR A 74 9.53 -3.40 -29.71
CA THR A 74 10.47 -3.04 -30.78
C THR A 74 11.53 -4.13 -31.02
N CYS A 75 11.97 -4.80 -29.95
CA CYS A 75 12.93 -5.90 -30.02
C CYS A 75 12.34 -7.10 -30.78
N HIS A 76 11.12 -7.52 -30.41
CA HIS A 76 10.42 -8.61 -31.08
C HIS A 76 10.06 -8.26 -32.53
N ASP A 77 9.67 -7.02 -32.84
CA ASP A 77 9.41 -6.56 -34.21
C ASP A 77 10.65 -6.66 -35.12
N ARG A 78 11.76 -6.02 -34.71
CA ARG A 78 13.00 -6.02 -35.49
C ARG A 78 13.55 -7.41 -35.70
N LEU A 79 13.55 -8.23 -34.64
CA LEU A 79 14.00 -9.61 -34.71
C LEU A 79 13.10 -10.45 -35.61
N GLY A 80 11.77 -10.32 -35.50
CA GLY A 80 10.84 -11.02 -36.37
C GLY A 80 11.07 -10.71 -37.85
N ARG A 81 11.22 -9.43 -38.20
CA ARG A 81 11.49 -8.97 -39.58
C ARG A 81 12.83 -9.45 -40.11
N SER A 82 13.90 -9.34 -39.32
CA SER A 82 15.25 -9.71 -39.78
C SER A 82 15.39 -11.22 -40.00
N THR A 83 14.69 -12.01 -39.19
CA THR A 83 14.79 -13.48 -39.19
C THR A 83 13.72 -14.16 -40.05
N LYS A 84 12.70 -13.40 -40.47
CA LYS A 84 11.51 -13.88 -41.18
C LYS A 84 10.70 -14.90 -40.38
N ARG A 85 10.65 -14.75 -39.05
CA ARG A 85 10.01 -15.70 -38.12
C ARG A 85 8.74 -15.10 -37.52
N GLY A 86 7.58 -15.58 -37.95
CA GLY A 86 6.27 -15.11 -37.50
C GLY A 86 6.03 -15.33 -36.00
N GLU A 87 6.57 -16.41 -35.45
CA GLU A 87 6.48 -16.75 -34.03
C GLU A 87 7.23 -15.77 -33.12
N VAL A 88 8.11 -14.94 -33.68
CA VAL A 88 8.77 -13.84 -32.94
C VAL A 88 7.87 -12.60 -32.95
N CYS A 89 7.21 -12.29 -34.07
CA CYS A 89 6.30 -11.15 -34.16
C CYS A 89 5.12 -11.29 -33.19
N VAL A 90 4.55 -12.49 -33.00
CA VAL A 90 3.40 -12.71 -32.08
C VAL A 90 3.73 -12.46 -30.60
N LYS A 91 5.01 -12.26 -30.25
CA LYS A 91 5.43 -11.87 -28.89
C LYS A 91 5.38 -10.36 -28.65
N VAL A 92 5.07 -9.56 -29.67
CA VAL A 92 4.84 -8.12 -29.55
C VAL A 92 3.49 -7.89 -28.88
N VAL A 93 3.47 -7.17 -27.75
CA VAL A 93 2.27 -6.87 -26.97
C VAL A 93 1.44 -5.77 -27.64
N ASN A 94 2.08 -4.73 -28.18
CA ASN A 94 1.41 -3.69 -28.95
C ASN A 94 0.93 -4.24 -30.30
N ILE A 95 -0.38 -4.43 -30.39
CA ILE A 95 -1.08 -4.98 -31.55
C ILE A 95 -0.76 -4.25 -32.87
N LEU A 96 -0.49 -2.93 -32.85
CA LEU A 96 -0.15 -2.18 -34.06
C LEU A 96 1.26 -2.56 -34.57
N ILE A 97 2.24 -2.63 -33.66
CA ILE A 97 3.61 -3.02 -34.00
C ILE A 97 3.65 -4.48 -34.46
N GLU A 98 2.89 -5.34 -33.79
CA GLU A 98 2.75 -6.75 -34.16
C GLU A 98 2.20 -6.90 -35.60
N ASN A 99 1.18 -6.10 -35.95
CA ASN A 99 0.59 -6.08 -37.30
C ASN A 99 1.64 -5.75 -38.35
N GLU A 100 2.37 -4.65 -38.14
CA GLU A 100 3.39 -4.21 -39.08
C GLU A 100 4.54 -5.21 -39.20
N CYS A 101 4.90 -5.89 -38.11
CA CYS A 101 5.92 -6.96 -38.09
C CYS A 101 5.51 -8.09 -39.03
N ILE A 102 4.30 -8.61 -38.86
CA ILE A 102 3.81 -9.77 -39.59
C ILE A 102 3.61 -9.44 -41.07
N ASP A 103 3.04 -8.28 -41.39
CA ASP A 103 2.83 -7.83 -42.77
C ASP A 103 4.16 -7.76 -43.55
N ALA A 104 5.26 -7.39 -42.88
CA ALA A 104 6.58 -7.32 -43.48
C ALA A 104 7.22 -8.69 -43.77
N LEU A 105 6.74 -9.79 -43.19
CA LEU A 105 7.31 -11.12 -43.42
C LEU A 105 6.92 -11.72 -44.77
N GLY A 106 5.91 -11.18 -45.46
CA GLY A 106 5.47 -11.67 -46.77
C GLY A 106 5.14 -13.17 -46.78
N ALA A 107 4.68 -13.70 -45.65
CA ALA A 107 4.52 -15.13 -45.43
C ALA A 107 3.57 -15.76 -46.47
N THR A 108 3.86 -17.01 -46.84
CA THR A 108 2.93 -17.85 -47.60
C THR A 108 1.56 -17.78 -46.95
N PRO A 109 0.48 -17.56 -47.73
CA PRO A 109 -0.85 -17.33 -47.18
C PRO A 109 -1.21 -18.50 -46.27
N LEU A 110 -1.38 -18.21 -44.98
CA LEU A 110 -1.91 -19.16 -44.01
C LEU A 110 -3.24 -19.68 -44.58
N THR A 111 -3.45 -21.00 -44.55
CA THR A 111 -4.68 -21.63 -45.05
C THR A 111 -5.40 -22.32 -43.89
N GLU A 112 -6.72 -22.46 -44.01
CA GLU A 112 -7.53 -23.20 -43.04
C GLU A 112 -7.01 -24.63 -42.83
N VAL A 113 -6.64 -25.32 -43.92
CA VAL A 113 -6.07 -26.67 -43.91
C VAL A 113 -4.77 -26.74 -43.09
N ALA A 114 -3.93 -25.69 -43.16
CA ALA A 114 -2.71 -25.64 -42.37
C ALA A 114 -3.03 -25.57 -40.86
N CYS A 115 -4.02 -24.76 -40.46
CA CYS A 115 -4.44 -24.69 -39.06
C CYS A 115 -5.10 -25.98 -38.57
N GLU A 116 -5.88 -26.66 -39.42
CA GLU A 116 -6.50 -27.96 -39.08
C GLU A 116 -5.47 -29.07 -38.84
N SER A 117 -4.28 -28.96 -39.43
CA SER A 117 -3.21 -29.96 -39.29
C SER A 117 -2.37 -29.82 -38.02
N ILE A 118 -2.56 -28.76 -37.23
CA ILE A 118 -1.82 -28.54 -35.97
C ILE A 118 -2.39 -29.43 -34.87
N ALA A 119 -1.52 -30.22 -34.24
CA ALA A 119 -1.92 -31.19 -33.23
C ALA A 119 -2.13 -30.57 -31.83
N ASP A 120 -1.38 -29.50 -31.53
CA ASP A 120 -1.51 -28.78 -30.26
C ASP A 120 -2.72 -27.81 -30.32
N PRO A 121 -3.70 -27.91 -29.40
CA PRO A 121 -4.89 -27.05 -29.44
C PRO A 121 -4.59 -25.56 -29.27
N ASP A 122 -3.57 -25.18 -28.49
CA ASP A 122 -3.24 -23.78 -28.26
C ASP A 122 -2.57 -23.17 -29.50
N GLU A 123 -1.63 -23.91 -30.12
CA GLU A 123 -1.03 -23.51 -31.40
C GLU A 123 -2.07 -23.44 -32.53
N GLN A 124 -3.05 -24.34 -32.52
CA GLN A 124 -4.14 -24.32 -33.49
C GLN A 124 -5.03 -23.06 -33.32
N VAL A 125 -5.36 -22.70 -32.08
CA VAL A 125 -6.11 -21.46 -31.77
C VAL A 125 -5.34 -20.22 -32.24
N ASP A 126 -4.03 -20.17 -32.00
CA ASP A 126 -3.17 -19.07 -32.46
C ASP A 126 -3.11 -19.01 -33.99
N CYS A 127 -3.05 -20.16 -34.67
CA CYS A 127 -3.10 -20.22 -36.13
C CYS A 127 -4.40 -19.64 -36.68
N TYR A 128 -5.56 -20.01 -36.12
CA TYR A 128 -6.84 -19.47 -36.54
C TYR A 128 -6.98 -17.97 -36.26
N ARG A 129 -6.45 -17.48 -35.12
CA ARG A 129 -6.39 -16.04 -34.83
C ARG A 129 -5.60 -15.30 -35.90
N GLN A 130 -4.44 -15.82 -36.28
CA GLN A 130 -3.59 -15.23 -37.31
C GLN A 130 -4.26 -15.27 -38.69
N LEU A 131 -4.88 -16.40 -39.04
CA LEU A 131 -5.64 -16.58 -40.27
C LEU A 131 -6.77 -15.55 -40.38
N ALA A 132 -7.56 -15.42 -39.31
CA ALA A 132 -8.66 -14.47 -39.22
C ALA A 132 -8.19 -13.04 -39.49
N ARG A 133 -7.10 -12.64 -38.85
CA ARG A 133 -6.50 -11.31 -38.94
C ARG A 133 -5.95 -11.02 -40.34
N THR A 134 -5.11 -11.91 -40.88
CA THR A 134 -4.48 -11.72 -42.19
C THR A 134 -5.51 -11.74 -43.33
N GLN A 135 -6.52 -12.60 -43.24
CA GLN A 135 -7.59 -12.66 -44.24
C GLN A 135 -8.73 -11.66 -43.99
N LYS A 136 -8.73 -10.99 -42.82
CA LYS A 136 -9.80 -10.11 -42.35
C LYS A 136 -11.18 -10.79 -42.34
N GLN A 137 -11.20 -12.09 -42.05
CA GLN A 137 -12.41 -12.93 -42.06
C GLN A 137 -12.78 -13.34 -40.64
N THR A 138 -13.91 -12.83 -40.17
CA THR A 138 -14.35 -13.06 -38.79
C THR A 138 -14.86 -14.48 -38.51
N ALA A 139 -15.13 -15.27 -39.55
CA ALA A 139 -15.65 -16.64 -39.41
C ALA A 139 -14.66 -17.55 -38.66
N TYR A 140 -13.35 -17.30 -38.79
CA TYR A 140 -12.32 -18.07 -38.10
C TYR A 140 -12.25 -17.76 -36.59
N CYS A 141 -12.72 -16.59 -36.14
CA CYS A 141 -12.74 -16.26 -34.72
C CYS A 141 -13.73 -17.09 -33.91
N ASP A 142 -14.75 -17.68 -34.54
CA ASP A 142 -15.65 -18.59 -33.85
C ASP A 142 -14.98 -19.95 -33.55
N ARG A 143 -13.79 -20.23 -34.12
CA ARG A 143 -13.00 -21.45 -33.87
C ARG A 143 -11.96 -21.30 -32.73
N THR A 144 -11.76 -20.11 -32.16
CA THR A 144 -10.69 -19.86 -31.17
C THR A 144 -11.11 -20.08 -29.70
N GLY A 145 -12.35 -20.54 -29.46
CA GLY A 145 -12.83 -20.90 -28.12
C GLY A 145 -12.82 -19.71 -27.16
N LEU A 146 -12.07 -19.81 -26.06
CA LEU A 146 -11.97 -18.75 -25.04
C LEU A 146 -11.28 -17.48 -25.56
N GLN A 147 -10.48 -17.58 -26.63
CA GLN A 147 -9.78 -16.44 -27.26
C GLN A 147 -10.62 -15.77 -28.36
N ARG A 148 -11.93 -16.02 -28.36
CA ARG A 148 -12.87 -15.52 -29.38
C ARG A 148 -12.88 -14.00 -29.46
N ASP A 149 -13.07 -13.32 -28.34
CA ASP A 149 -13.20 -11.86 -28.33
C ASP A 149 -11.87 -11.16 -28.66
N ALA A 150 -10.75 -11.71 -28.18
CA ALA A 150 -9.41 -11.26 -28.57
C ALA A 150 -9.17 -11.39 -30.09
N CYS A 151 -9.65 -12.48 -30.70
CA CYS A 151 -9.59 -12.65 -32.16
C CYS A 151 -10.39 -11.57 -32.89
N PHE A 152 -11.64 -11.30 -32.47
CA PHE A 152 -12.45 -10.24 -33.08
C PHE A 152 -11.77 -8.88 -33.02
N THR A 153 -11.16 -8.53 -31.89
CA THR A 153 -10.37 -7.30 -31.73
C THR A 153 -9.22 -7.23 -32.73
N ALA A 154 -8.42 -8.29 -32.84
CA ALA A 154 -7.30 -8.33 -33.77
C ALA A 154 -7.75 -8.16 -35.24
N VAL A 155 -8.86 -8.80 -35.62
CA VAL A 155 -9.45 -8.67 -36.96
C VAL A 155 -9.99 -7.25 -37.18
N ALA A 156 -10.69 -6.66 -36.21
CA ALA A 156 -11.24 -5.32 -36.30
C ALA A 156 -10.15 -4.27 -36.55
N ILE A 157 -9.04 -4.35 -35.80
CA ILE A 157 -7.88 -3.47 -35.93
C ILE A 157 -7.22 -3.63 -37.31
N ALA A 158 -6.95 -4.87 -37.75
CA ALA A 158 -6.32 -5.13 -39.05
C ALA A 158 -7.23 -4.73 -40.23
N ALA A 159 -8.55 -4.88 -40.08
CA ALA A 159 -9.54 -4.44 -41.06
C ALA A 159 -9.82 -2.94 -41.00
N LYS A 160 -9.49 -2.27 -39.89
CA LYS A 160 -9.88 -0.90 -39.56
C LYS A 160 -11.40 -0.71 -39.63
N TYR A 161 -12.15 -1.70 -39.13
CA TYR A 161 -13.61 -1.74 -39.22
C TYR A 161 -14.24 -2.06 -37.87
N ALA A 162 -14.72 -1.01 -37.18
CA ALA A 162 -15.20 -1.11 -35.80
C ALA A 162 -16.49 -1.94 -35.63
N ASP A 163 -17.30 -2.14 -36.68
CA ASP A 163 -18.51 -2.98 -36.61
C ASP A 163 -18.19 -4.45 -36.27
N ILE A 164 -16.95 -4.89 -36.50
CA ILE A 164 -16.51 -6.23 -36.12
C ILE A 164 -16.55 -6.40 -34.60
N CYS A 165 -16.31 -5.32 -33.86
CA CYS A 165 -16.36 -5.33 -32.39
C CYS A 165 -17.76 -5.64 -31.85
N ASP A 166 -18.84 -5.36 -32.58
CA ASP A 166 -20.22 -5.62 -32.15
C ASP A 166 -20.51 -7.13 -31.92
N ARG A 167 -19.59 -8.02 -32.37
CA ARG A 167 -19.65 -9.47 -32.13
C ARG A 167 -19.07 -9.92 -30.78
N ILE A 168 -18.45 -8.99 -30.03
CA ILE A 168 -17.92 -9.21 -28.67
C ILE A 168 -19.06 -8.98 -27.66
N ALA A 169 -19.32 -9.98 -26.83
CA ALA A 169 -20.45 -9.95 -25.90
C ALA A 169 -20.16 -9.14 -24.63
N ASP A 170 -18.92 -9.17 -24.15
CA ASP A 170 -18.49 -8.40 -22.98
C ASP A 170 -18.36 -6.91 -23.35
N GLY A 171 -19.12 -6.05 -22.66
CA GLY A 171 -19.16 -4.61 -22.97
C GLY A 171 -17.81 -3.92 -22.82
N VAL A 172 -17.00 -4.31 -21.83
CA VAL A 172 -15.68 -3.71 -21.57
C VAL A 172 -14.68 -4.12 -22.67
N ALA A 173 -14.67 -5.39 -23.06
CA ALA A 173 -13.85 -5.90 -24.15
C ALA A 173 -14.26 -5.30 -25.50
N ARG A 174 -15.58 -5.14 -25.74
CA ARG A 174 -16.11 -4.49 -26.94
C ARG A 174 -15.67 -3.03 -27.02
N ASP A 175 -15.81 -2.27 -25.94
CA ASP A 175 -15.37 -0.86 -25.87
C ASP A 175 -13.86 -0.72 -26.10
N SER A 176 -13.07 -1.68 -25.60
CA SER A 176 -11.63 -1.78 -25.89
C SER A 176 -11.35 -2.02 -27.37
N CYS A 177 -12.06 -2.98 -27.99
CA CYS A 177 -11.94 -3.27 -29.42
C CYS A 177 -12.25 -2.05 -30.27
N VAL A 178 -13.34 -1.34 -29.99
CA VAL A 178 -13.75 -0.13 -30.73
C VAL A 178 -12.70 0.97 -30.59
N PHE A 179 -12.22 1.21 -29.37
CA PHE A 179 -11.18 2.18 -29.07
C PHE A 179 -9.91 1.90 -29.90
N ASP A 180 -9.35 0.69 -29.80
CA ASP A 180 -8.10 0.34 -30.50
C ASP A 180 -8.26 0.40 -32.02
N THR A 181 -9.43 -0.02 -32.53
CA THR A 181 -9.76 0.03 -33.96
C THR A 181 -9.88 1.47 -34.46
N ALA A 182 -10.50 2.36 -33.68
CA ALA A 182 -10.64 3.77 -34.03
C ALA A 182 -9.28 4.46 -34.11
N ILE A 183 -8.35 4.13 -33.20
CA ILE A 183 -6.96 4.62 -33.20
C ILE A 183 -6.21 4.12 -34.42
N ALA A 184 -6.28 2.81 -34.72
CA ALA A 184 -5.65 2.20 -35.89
C ALA A 184 -6.17 2.78 -37.22
N ALA A 185 -7.46 3.09 -37.26
CA ALA A 185 -8.12 3.74 -38.39
C ALA A 185 -7.84 5.25 -38.46
N LYS A 186 -7.43 5.87 -37.36
CA LYS A 186 -7.47 7.32 -37.13
C LYS A 186 -8.85 7.86 -37.49
N ASP A 187 -9.91 7.20 -37.06
CA ASP A 187 -11.30 7.58 -37.37
C ASP A 187 -12.08 7.88 -36.09
N GLY A 188 -12.26 9.18 -35.81
CA GLY A 188 -13.01 9.64 -34.65
C GLY A 188 -14.50 9.29 -34.69
N SER A 189 -15.08 8.94 -35.84
CA SER A 189 -16.50 8.59 -35.90
C SER A 189 -16.80 7.27 -35.16
N SER A 190 -15.83 6.36 -35.13
CA SER A 190 -15.92 5.08 -34.44
C SER A 190 -15.98 5.22 -32.91
N CYS A 191 -15.44 6.29 -32.32
CA CYS A 191 -15.50 6.55 -30.88
C CYS A 191 -16.95 6.71 -30.36
N THR A 192 -17.92 7.02 -31.23
CA THR A 192 -19.34 7.08 -30.84
C THR A 192 -19.92 5.74 -30.39
N LYS A 193 -19.25 4.63 -30.71
CA LYS A 193 -19.65 3.27 -30.35
C LYS A 193 -19.06 2.79 -29.02
N VAL A 194 -18.27 3.63 -28.35
CA VAL A 194 -17.72 3.32 -27.02
C VAL A 194 -18.74 3.76 -25.97
N ASP A 195 -19.27 2.79 -25.21
CA ASP A 195 -20.31 3.05 -24.22
C ASP A 195 -19.72 3.70 -22.95
N ASP A 196 -18.54 3.26 -22.51
CA ASP A 196 -17.80 3.86 -21.40
C ASP A 196 -17.39 5.31 -21.74
N GLY A 197 -17.95 6.29 -21.01
CA GLY A 197 -17.71 7.71 -21.28
C GLY A 197 -16.24 8.12 -21.14
N THR A 198 -15.51 7.53 -20.19
CA THR A 198 -14.08 7.86 -19.98
C THR A 198 -13.24 7.35 -21.15
N LYS A 199 -13.49 6.12 -21.60
CA LYS A 199 -12.78 5.51 -22.72
C LYS A 199 -13.14 6.17 -24.04
N ARG A 200 -14.40 6.62 -24.20
CA ARG A 200 -14.84 7.43 -25.34
C ARG A 200 -14.10 8.76 -25.41
N ASP A 201 -13.96 9.45 -24.28
CA ASP A 201 -13.24 10.71 -24.18
C ASP A 201 -11.76 10.53 -24.55
N GLN A 202 -11.12 9.47 -24.03
CA GLN A 202 -9.75 9.08 -24.41
C GLN A 202 -9.63 8.77 -25.91
N CYS A 203 -10.61 8.10 -26.50
CA CYS A 203 -10.65 7.78 -27.93
C CYS A 203 -10.59 9.05 -28.78
N TYR A 204 -11.48 10.01 -28.51
CA TYR A 204 -11.48 11.29 -29.22
C TYR A 204 -10.18 12.06 -29.01
N SER A 205 -9.67 12.07 -27.77
CA SER A 205 -8.43 12.78 -27.43
C SER A 205 -7.23 12.28 -28.23
N GLN A 206 -6.98 10.98 -28.22
CA GLN A 206 -5.84 10.40 -28.94
C GLN A 206 -5.97 10.57 -30.46
N ILE A 207 -7.17 10.45 -31.03
CA ILE A 207 -7.39 10.66 -32.47
C ILE A 207 -7.19 12.14 -32.82
N ALA A 208 -7.64 13.08 -31.98
CA ALA A 208 -7.41 14.50 -32.18
C ALA A 208 -5.91 14.80 -32.29
N VAL A 209 -5.09 14.21 -31.41
CA VAL A 209 -3.63 14.34 -31.41
C VAL A 209 -3.02 13.72 -32.68
N LEU A 210 -3.38 12.48 -33.00
CA LEU A 210 -2.88 11.75 -34.18
C LEU A 210 -3.22 12.43 -35.51
N GLN A 211 -4.34 13.15 -35.56
CA GLN A 211 -4.78 13.92 -36.73
C GLN A 211 -4.34 15.38 -36.70
N ARG A 212 -3.81 15.88 -35.57
CA ARG A 212 -3.60 17.31 -35.32
C ARG A 212 -4.88 18.14 -35.54
N ASN A 213 -6.02 17.60 -35.11
CA ASN A 213 -7.34 18.18 -35.34
C ASN A 213 -8.06 18.47 -34.01
N SER A 214 -7.96 19.71 -33.54
CA SER A 214 -8.58 20.15 -32.29
C SER A 214 -10.11 20.14 -32.31
N SER A 215 -10.74 20.07 -33.50
CA SER A 215 -12.20 19.98 -33.61
C SER A 215 -12.75 18.67 -33.04
N LEU A 216 -11.92 17.65 -32.83
CA LEU A 216 -12.33 16.40 -32.18
C LEU A 216 -12.39 16.54 -30.66
N CYS A 217 -11.63 17.45 -30.05
CA CYS A 217 -11.66 17.69 -28.60
C CYS A 217 -13.02 18.23 -28.13
N VAL A 218 -13.81 18.87 -29.00
CA VAL A 218 -15.18 19.29 -28.66
C VAL A 218 -16.12 18.11 -28.35
N LYS A 219 -15.77 16.91 -28.83
CA LYS A 219 -16.53 15.68 -28.60
C LYS A 219 -16.15 14.97 -27.29
N VAL A 220 -15.17 15.49 -26.56
CA VAL A 220 -14.78 15.03 -25.23
C VAL A 220 -15.73 15.65 -24.21
N ASP A 221 -16.47 14.81 -23.49
CA ASP A 221 -17.54 15.22 -22.58
C ASP A 221 -16.96 15.81 -21.29
N ALA A 222 -15.97 15.13 -20.68
CA ALA A 222 -15.34 15.57 -19.44
C ALA A 222 -14.47 16.83 -19.67
N ILE A 223 -14.76 17.89 -18.91
CA ILE A 223 -14.09 19.20 -19.04
C ILE A 223 -12.56 19.09 -18.88
N ALA A 224 -12.10 18.28 -17.92
CA ALA A 224 -10.67 18.09 -17.65
C ALA A 224 -9.96 17.36 -18.80
N GLU A 225 -10.52 16.25 -19.27
CA GLU A 225 -9.99 15.48 -20.42
C GLU A 225 -10.04 16.31 -21.71
N ARG A 226 -11.09 17.11 -21.89
CA ARG A 226 -11.21 18.02 -23.04
C ARG A 226 -10.08 19.04 -23.05
N ALA A 227 -9.76 19.62 -21.89
CA ALA A 227 -8.64 20.55 -21.78
C ALA A 227 -7.30 19.87 -22.07
N LEU A 228 -7.10 18.64 -21.57
CA LEU A 228 -5.92 17.84 -21.86
C LEU A 228 -5.79 17.52 -23.35
N CYS A 229 -6.90 17.15 -24.01
CA CYS A 229 -6.95 16.94 -25.46
C CYS A 229 -6.46 18.19 -26.23
N TYR A 230 -6.98 19.37 -25.91
CA TYR A 230 -6.54 20.60 -26.58
C TYR A 230 -5.05 20.88 -26.31
N ALA A 231 -4.56 20.67 -25.08
CA ALA A 231 -3.14 20.85 -24.76
C ALA A 231 -2.24 19.92 -25.58
N GLN A 232 -2.58 18.63 -25.67
CA GLN A 232 -1.82 17.64 -26.46
C GLN A 232 -1.86 17.93 -27.97
N VAL A 233 -3.01 18.35 -28.50
CA VAL A 233 -3.12 18.76 -29.92
C VAL A 233 -2.29 20.01 -30.20
N THR A 234 -2.32 20.99 -29.28
CA THR A 234 -1.51 22.21 -29.34
C THR A 234 -0.02 21.88 -29.41
N GLU A 235 0.45 20.96 -28.56
CA GLU A 235 1.83 20.46 -28.57
C GLU A 235 2.17 19.77 -29.89
N ALA A 236 1.29 18.88 -30.38
CA ALA A 236 1.49 18.17 -31.64
C ALA A 236 1.52 19.11 -32.88
N ILE A 237 0.86 20.26 -32.80
CA ILE A 237 0.88 21.31 -33.84
C ILE A 237 2.08 22.24 -33.68
N GLY A 238 2.48 22.55 -32.44
CA GLY A 238 3.50 23.55 -32.11
C GLY A 238 3.00 25.00 -32.15
N ASP A 239 1.69 25.23 -32.01
CA ASP A 239 1.05 26.55 -32.07
C ASP A 239 -0.07 26.66 -31.01
N ASP A 240 -0.21 27.82 -30.37
CA ASP A 240 -1.17 28.06 -29.28
C ASP A 240 -2.62 28.28 -29.73
N SER A 241 -2.85 28.43 -31.04
CA SER A 241 -4.17 28.66 -31.64
C SER A 241 -5.22 27.58 -31.26
N SER A 242 -4.78 26.36 -30.94
CA SER A 242 -5.68 25.29 -30.50
C SER A 242 -6.28 25.50 -29.11
N CYS A 243 -5.62 26.25 -28.20
CA CYS A 243 -6.24 26.66 -26.94
C CYS A 243 -7.23 27.84 -27.13
N VAL A 244 -7.02 28.68 -28.16
CA VAL A 244 -7.86 29.87 -28.44
C VAL A 244 -9.25 29.47 -28.96
N ASN A 245 -9.32 28.43 -29.78
CA ASN A 245 -10.55 28.03 -30.49
C ASN A 245 -11.59 27.29 -29.62
N ASN A 246 -11.40 27.27 -28.30
CA ASN A 246 -12.31 26.60 -27.38
C ASN A 246 -13.38 27.60 -26.87
N SER A 247 -14.65 27.32 -27.17
CA SER A 247 -15.77 28.13 -26.67
C SER A 247 -16.00 27.99 -25.16
N ASP A 248 -15.47 26.94 -24.54
CA ASP A 248 -15.50 26.72 -23.10
C ASP A 248 -14.27 27.37 -22.43
N LEU A 249 -14.49 28.52 -21.78
CA LEU A 249 -13.46 29.26 -21.06
C LEU A 249 -12.74 28.41 -20.01
N SER A 250 -13.42 27.46 -19.38
CA SER A 250 -12.80 26.57 -18.39
C SER A 250 -11.80 25.62 -19.04
N ALA A 251 -12.15 25.06 -20.20
CA ALA A 251 -11.25 24.17 -20.92
C ALA A 251 -10.11 24.94 -21.61
N GLN A 252 -10.35 26.18 -22.04
CA GLN A 252 -9.30 27.10 -22.49
C GLN A 252 -8.28 27.40 -21.39
N ASP A 253 -8.75 27.77 -20.20
CA ASP A 253 -7.90 28.08 -19.05
C ASP A 253 -7.03 26.88 -18.64
N ALA A 254 -7.60 25.67 -18.63
CA ALA A 254 -6.84 24.46 -18.34
C ALA A 254 -5.82 24.13 -19.46
N CYS A 255 -6.14 24.40 -20.73
CA CYS A 255 -5.19 24.24 -21.84
C CYS A 255 -3.94 25.11 -21.64
N TYR A 256 -4.13 26.39 -21.32
CA TYR A 256 -3.00 27.30 -21.06
C TYR A 256 -2.23 26.93 -19.79
N LEU A 257 -2.90 26.48 -18.74
CA LEU A 257 -2.25 26.01 -17.52
C LEU A 257 -1.30 24.83 -17.78
N GLU A 258 -1.78 23.79 -18.46
CA GLU A 258 -0.96 22.61 -18.78
C GLU A 258 0.17 22.94 -19.76
N LYS A 259 -0.07 23.84 -20.72
CA LYS A 259 0.98 24.35 -21.61
C LYS A 259 2.04 25.14 -20.85
N ALA A 260 1.64 26.01 -19.92
CA ALA A 260 2.56 26.78 -19.09
C ALA A 260 3.49 25.87 -18.29
N LYS A 261 2.94 24.79 -17.70
CA LYS A 261 3.72 23.78 -16.95
C LYS A 261 4.69 23.00 -17.83
N SER A 262 4.22 22.47 -18.96
CA SER A 262 5.02 21.63 -19.86
C SER A 262 6.13 22.40 -20.58
N GLU A 263 5.82 23.59 -21.09
CA GLU A 263 6.80 24.44 -21.79
C GLU A 263 7.62 25.32 -20.85
N LYS A 264 7.28 25.37 -19.56
CA LYS A 264 7.90 26.25 -18.57
C LYS A 264 7.86 27.72 -19.03
N GLN A 265 6.70 28.20 -19.48
CA GLN A 265 6.51 29.57 -19.97
C GLN A 265 5.51 30.33 -19.10
N VAL A 266 6.02 31.26 -18.28
CA VAL A 266 5.22 32.07 -17.33
C VAL A 266 4.20 32.96 -18.05
N ASP A 267 4.56 33.50 -19.22
CA ASP A 267 3.69 34.41 -19.98
C ASP A 267 2.36 33.76 -20.38
N LEU A 268 2.30 32.43 -20.48
CA LEU A 268 1.05 31.70 -20.77
C LEU A 268 0.02 31.82 -19.64
N CYS A 269 0.44 32.03 -18.39
CA CYS A 269 -0.49 32.27 -17.28
C CYS A 269 -1.30 33.56 -17.49
N THR A 270 -0.78 34.54 -18.24
CA THR A 270 -1.52 35.78 -18.56
C THR A 270 -2.68 35.56 -19.53
N LYS A 271 -2.68 34.44 -20.26
CA LYS A 271 -3.74 34.05 -21.22
C LYS A 271 -4.91 33.33 -20.54
N ILE A 272 -4.77 32.94 -19.28
CA ILE A 272 -5.82 32.32 -18.47
C ILE A 272 -6.81 33.41 -18.03
N ALA A 273 -8.08 33.26 -18.35
CA ALA A 273 -9.14 34.22 -18.03
C ALA A 273 -9.51 34.19 -16.53
N SER A 274 -9.75 32.99 -15.97
CA SER A 274 -10.08 32.81 -14.56
C SER A 274 -8.95 33.25 -13.63
N GLN A 275 -9.23 34.17 -12.71
CA GLN A 275 -8.27 34.62 -11.72
C GLN A 275 -7.71 33.47 -10.89
N GLN A 276 -8.57 32.58 -10.38
CA GLN A 276 -8.15 31.46 -9.54
C GLN A 276 -7.16 30.56 -10.28
N ARG A 277 -7.47 30.18 -11.53
CA ARG A 277 -6.58 29.30 -12.31
C ARG A 277 -5.31 29.99 -12.74
N ARG A 278 -5.35 31.30 -12.98
CA ARG A 278 -4.16 32.09 -13.26
C ARG A 278 -3.24 32.13 -12.03
N ASP A 279 -3.81 32.29 -10.85
CA ASP A 279 -3.08 32.22 -9.59
C ASP A 279 -2.46 30.82 -9.38
N ASP A 280 -3.24 29.77 -9.66
CA ASP A 280 -2.75 28.38 -9.62
C ASP A 280 -1.60 28.15 -10.63
N CYS A 281 -1.66 28.78 -11.81
CA CYS A 281 -0.61 28.71 -12.83
C CYS A 281 0.70 29.29 -12.32
N TYR A 282 0.68 30.51 -11.78
CA TYR A 282 1.85 31.13 -11.17
C TYR A 282 2.37 30.32 -10.00
N SER A 283 1.50 29.79 -9.15
CA SER A 283 1.87 28.93 -8.01
C SER A 283 2.62 27.67 -8.42
N ASN A 284 2.11 26.94 -9.42
CA ASN A 284 2.78 25.75 -9.92
C ASN A 284 4.15 26.08 -10.54
N LEU A 285 4.21 27.14 -11.35
CA LEU A 285 5.48 27.53 -11.96
C LEU A 285 6.49 28.05 -10.94
N ALA A 286 6.05 28.77 -9.92
CA ALA A 286 6.91 29.20 -8.81
C ALA A 286 7.56 28.00 -8.11
N GLY A 287 6.82 26.90 -7.92
CA GLY A 287 7.36 25.63 -7.45
C GLY A 287 8.35 24.97 -8.43
N VAL A 288 8.04 24.94 -9.73
CA VAL A 288 8.89 24.31 -10.75
C VAL A 288 10.22 25.05 -10.96
N PHE A 289 10.19 26.39 -10.90
CA PHE A 289 11.37 27.24 -11.04
C PHE A 289 12.07 27.53 -9.73
N SER A 290 11.42 27.18 -8.62
CA SER A 290 11.85 27.58 -7.28
C SER A 290 12.03 29.10 -7.15
N ASP A 291 11.12 29.85 -7.76
CA ASP A 291 11.17 31.31 -7.87
C ASP A 291 9.92 31.94 -7.22
N PRO A 292 10.01 32.35 -5.94
CA PRO A 292 8.90 33.00 -5.24
C PRO A 292 8.46 34.33 -5.86
N SER A 293 9.27 34.97 -6.72
CA SER A 293 8.88 36.22 -7.36
C SER A 293 7.71 36.05 -8.33
N LEU A 294 7.51 34.83 -8.86
CA LEU A 294 6.34 34.51 -9.68
C LEU A 294 5.02 34.65 -8.90
N CYS A 295 5.06 34.52 -7.57
CA CYS A 295 3.91 34.71 -6.70
C CYS A 295 3.46 36.18 -6.62
N ASP A 296 4.28 37.15 -7.03
CA ASP A 296 3.87 38.57 -7.05
C ASP A 296 2.79 38.86 -8.09
N SER A 297 2.60 37.96 -9.06
CA SER A 297 1.54 38.04 -10.06
C SER A 297 0.20 37.45 -9.60
N ILE A 298 0.14 36.89 -8.39
CA ILE A 298 -1.06 36.31 -7.79
C ILE A 298 -1.88 37.40 -7.07
N LEU A 299 -3.15 37.56 -7.44
CA LEU A 299 -4.00 38.60 -6.82
C LEU A 299 -4.70 38.14 -5.55
N ILE A 300 -5.01 36.85 -5.43
CA ILE A 300 -5.67 36.31 -4.24
C ILE A 300 -4.61 36.05 -3.16
N GLU A 301 -4.65 36.82 -2.08
CA GLU A 301 -3.61 36.79 -1.02
C GLU A 301 -3.40 35.40 -0.39
N SER A 302 -4.47 34.61 -0.24
CA SER A 302 -4.34 33.22 0.25
C SER A 302 -3.56 32.32 -0.72
N ASN A 303 -3.82 32.46 -2.03
CA ASN A 303 -3.09 31.71 -3.05
C ASN A 303 -1.63 32.20 -3.16
N ARG A 304 -1.41 33.50 -2.96
CA ARG A 304 -0.07 34.11 -2.98
C ARG A 304 0.77 33.56 -1.82
N THR A 305 0.19 33.48 -0.64
CA THR A 305 0.82 32.88 0.56
C THR A 305 1.21 31.43 0.28
N ALA A 306 0.28 30.60 -0.21
CA ALA A 306 0.55 29.20 -0.55
C ALA A 306 1.58 29.02 -1.68
N CYS A 307 1.56 29.89 -2.69
CA CYS A 307 2.55 29.92 -3.76
C CYS A 307 3.96 30.16 -3.21
N VAL A 308 4.09 31.17 -2.34
CA VAL A 308 5.38 31.53 -1.74
C VAL A 308 5.93 30.35 -0.94
N GLU A 309 5.08 29.68 -0.15
CA GLU A 309 5.46 28.49 0.62
C GLU A 309 5.90 27.33 -0.27
N ASN A 310 5.18 27.04 -1.35
CA ASN A 310 5.53 25.99 -2.31
C ASN A 310 6.83 26.29 -3.07
N ALA A 311 7.00 27.53 -3.55
CA ALA A 311 8.20 27.97 -4.26
C ALA A 311 9.43 27.97 -3.35
N ALA A 312 9.24 28.41 -2.10
CA ALA A 312 10.24 28.37 -1.04
C ALA A 312 10.71 26.94 -0.74
N ALA A 313 9.79 25.99 -0.62
CA ALA A 313 10.10 24.59 -0.37
C ALA A 313 10.88 23.96 -1.53
N ALA A 314 10.60 24.38 -2.77
CA ALA A 314 11.33 23.95 -3.95
C ALA A 314 12.68 24.65 -4.13
N ALA A 315 12.90 25.82 -3.53
CA ALA A 315 14.16 26.54 -3.62
C ALA A 315 15.26 25.80 -2.87
N THR A 316 16.31 25.43 -3.59
CA THR A 316 17.52 24.85 -3.00
C THR A 316 18.37 25.91 -2.29
N ALA A 317 18.18 27.19 -2.63
CA ALA A 317 18.94 28.32 -2.13
C ALA A 317 18.16 29.05 -1.03
N VAL A 318 18.70 29.03 0.19
CA VAL A 318 18.13 29.71 1.38
C VAL A 318 18.15 31.23 1.21
N GLU A 319 19.04 31.73 0.36
CA GLU A 319 19.13 33.14 0.01
C GLU A 319 17.82 33.67 -0.58
N SER A 320 17.09 32.84 -1.35
CA SER A 320 15.79 33.19 -1.91
C SER A 320 14.74 33.48 -0.82
N CYS A 321 14.85 32.85 0.34
CA CYS A 321 13.96 33.14 1.48
C CYS A 321 14.13 34.56 2.02
N ASN A 322 15.28 35.21 1.81
CA ASN A 322 15.51 36.56 2.33
C ASN A 322 14.72 37.65 1.59
N ALA A 323 14.17 37.33 0.41
CA ALA A 323 13.24 38.22 -0.29
C ALA A 323 11.86 38.27 0.41
N LEU A 324 11.55 37.26 1.23
CA LEU A 324 10.29 37.17 1.98
C LEU A 324 10.39 37.95 3.29
N THR A 325 9.24 38.25 3.91
CA THR A 325 9.18 38.94 5.21
C THR A 325 8.25 38.21 6.19
N GLY A 326 8.45 38.45 7.49
CA GLY A 326 7.62 37.89 8.56
C GLY A 326 7.61 36.36 8.60
N ALA A 327 6.44 35.78 8.89
CA ALA A 327 6.26 34.33 9.04
C ALA A 327 6.56 33.54 7.76
N LEU A 328 6.33 34.12 6.58
CA LEU A 328 6.63 33.48 5.29
C LEU A 328 8.12 33.23 5.11
N ARG A 329 8.95 34.22 5.47
CA ARG A 329 10.41 34.06 5.48
C ARG A 329 10.84 32.94 6.42
N ASP A 330 10.27 32.92 7.61
CA ASP A 330 10.68 31.98 8.65
C ASP A 330 10.24 30.54 8.30
N SER A 331 9.05 30.37 7.71
CA SER A 331 8.56 29.11 7.14
C SER A 331 9.45 28.61 6.00
N CYS A 332 9.83 29.47 5.05
CA CYS A 332 10.74 29.15 3.94
C CYS A 332 12.08 28.60 4.42
N ILE A 333 12.69 29.28 5.40
CA ILE A 333 13.97 28.87 5.99
C ILE A 333 13.83 27.53 6.72
N SER A 334 12.74 27.34 7.48
CA SER A 334 12.48 26.08 8.19
C SER A 334 12.30 24.90 7.23
N GLY A 335 11.48 25.05 6.19
CA GLY A 335 11.28 24.02 5.16
C GLY A 335 12.58 23.64 4.46
N ASN A 336 13.44 24.62 4.17
CA ASN A 336 14.78 24.40 3.63
C ASN A 336 15.69 23.64 4.62
N ALA A 337 15.69 24.03 5.89
CA ALA A 337 16.45 23.33 6.94
C ALA A 337 16.07 21.85 6.99
N ILE A 338 14.77 21.54 7.05
CA ILE A 338 14.23 20.17 7.09
C ILE A 338 14.61 19.39 5.83
N THR A 339 14.32 19.94 4.65
CA THR A 339 14.57 19.29 3.35
C THR A 339 16.06 18.97 3.15
N ARG A 340 16.93 19.90 3.55
CA ARG A 340 18.38 19.76 3.45
C ARG A 340 19.00 19.02 4.64
N LYS A 341 18.20 18.69 5.66
CA LYS A 341 18.67 18.13 6.95
C LYS A 341 19.83 18.94 7.54
N ASP A 342 19.74 20.27 7.43
CA ASP A 342 20.79 21.21 7.83
C ASP A 342 20.26 22.18 8.91
N PRO A 343 20.52 21.87 10.20
CA PRO A 343 20.09 22.70 11.33
C PRO A 343 20.73 24.09 11.36
N SER A 344 21.85 24.30 10.66
CA SER A 344 22.52 25.60 10.64
C SER A 344 21.65 26.69 10.00
N LEU A 345 20.73 26.28 9.12
CA LEU A 345 19.79 27.15 8.43
C LEU A 345 18.75 27.76 9.38
N CYS A 346 18.49 27.16 10.55
CA CYS A 346 17.58 27.72 11.54
C CYS A 346 18.15 28.93 12.29
N ALA A 347 19.48 29.15 12.27
CA ALA A 347 20.13 30.21 13.04
C ALA A 347 19.64 31.64 12.75
N PRO A 348 19.33 32.03 11.49
CA PRO A 348 18.84 33.38 11.15
C PRO A 348 17.36 33.64 11.50
N LEU A 349 16.63 32.65 12.03
CA LEU A 349 15.24 32.81 12.41
C LEU A 349 15.09 33.69 13.64
N ARG A 350 14.07 34.57 13.64
CA ARG A 350 13.84 35.50 14.74
C ARG A 350 13.19 34.79 15.92
N VAL A 351 13.64 35.14 17.12
CA VAL A 351 12.93 34.78 18.36
C VAL A 351 11.85 35.84 18.57
N ILE A 352 10.61 35.52 18.20
CA ILE A 352 9.46 36.38 18.51
C ILE A 352 9.09 36.15 19.97
N THR A 353 8.76 37.21 20.71
CA THR A 353 8.52 37.13 22.15
C THR A 353 7.30 36.26 22.51
N SER A 354 7.54 35.43 23.53
CA SER A 354 6.66 34.70 24.47
C SER A 354 5.78 33.52 24.06
N GLU A 355 5.33 33.32 22.80
CA GLU A 355 4.38 32.22 22.54
C GLU A 355 4.83 31.16 21.51
N THR A 356 5.54 31.54 20.44
CA THR A 356 6.08 30.57 19.48
C THR A 356 7.43 31.03 18.96
N ASN A 357 8.48 30.34 19.40
CA ASN A 357 9.83 30.57 18.90
C ASN A 357 10.03 29.75 17.62
N TYR A 358 9.75 30.34 16.45
CA TYR A 358 9.93 29.68 15.14
C TYR A 358 11.32 29.05 14.98
N ARG A 359 12.34 29.66 15.60
CA ARG A 359 13.69 29.10 15.63
C ARG A 359 13.76 27.76 16.35
N ASP A 360 13.08 27.62 17.47
CA ASP A 360 13.01 26.38 18.24
C ASP A 360 12.25 25.29 17.48
N VAL A 361 11.12 25.64 16.85
CA VAL A 361 10.35 24.72 15.99
C VAL A 361 11.19 24.25 14.80
N CYS A 362 11.90 25.16 14.13
CA CYS A 362 12.82 24.80 13.06
C CYS A 362 13.89 23.81 13.53
N TYR A 363 14.56 24.08 14.66
CA TYR A 363 15.56 23.17 15.22
C TYR A 363 14.97 21.82 15.61
N HIS A 364 13.76 21.79 16.17
CA HIS A 364 13.04 20.56 16.49
C HIS A 364 12.84 19.69 15.25
N ASP A 365 12.16 20.24 14.24
CA ASP A 365 11.74 19.49 13.05
C ASP A 365 12.95 19.02 12.22
N VAL A 366 13.95 19.89 12.04
CA VAL A 366 15.17 19.53 11.30
C VAL A 366 16.01 18.49 12.04
N SER A 367 16.07 18.56 13.38
CA SER A 367 16.85 17.58 14.16
C SER A 367 16.24 16.18 14.06
N ILE A 368 14.91 16.08 14.09
CA ILE A 368 14.18 14.82 13.87
C ILE A 368 14.42 14.32 12.44
N ALA A 369 14.17 15.14 11.42
CA ALA A 369 14.34 14.76 10.03
C ALA A 369 15.79 14.33 9.70
N ALA A 370 16.79 14.95 10.36
CA ALA A 370 18.20 14.65 10.20
C ALA A 370 18.69 13.49 11.07
N GLY A 371 17.95 13.07 12.10
CA GLY A 371 18.43 12.16 13.13
C GLY A 371 19.63 12.73 13.90
N MET A 372 19.66 14.05 14.12
CA MET A 372 20.78 14.79 14.72
C MET A 372 20.44 15.35 16.11
N PRO A 373 20.54 14.54 17.17
CA PRO A 373 20.12 14.94 18.52
C PRO A 373 20.97 16.08 19.10
N SER A 374 22.22 16.25 18.64
CA SER A 374 23.06 17.38 19.06
C SER A 374 22.43 18.73 18.75
N SER A 375 21.56 18.81 17.73
CA SER A 375 20.92 20.06 17.34
C SER A 375 19.74 20.44 18.24
N CYS A 376 19.17 19.49 18.99
CA CYS A 376 18.15 19.75 20.00
C CYS A 376 18.66 20.68 21.12
N THR A 377 19.98 20.78 21.36
CA THR A 377 20.54 21.74 22.33
C THR A 377 20.28 23.20 21.97
N ASN A 378 19.97 23.49 20.70
CA ASN A 378 19.69 24.85 20.23
C ASN A 378 18.24 25.29 20.51
N ILE A 379 17.40 24.39 21.03
CA ILE A 379 16.01 24.66 21.39
C ILE A 379 15.95 25.26 22.80
N ALA A 380 15.44 26.49 22.91
CA ALA A 380 15.33 27.18 24.20
C ALA A 380 14.20 26.59 25.06
N GLY A 381 13.03 26.33 24.48
CA GLY A 381 11.88 25.73 25.15
C GLY A 381 12.14 24.30 25.65
N GLU A 382 12.09 24.09 26.97
CA GLU A 382 12.40 22.79 27.60
C GLU A 382 11.49 21.66 27.12
N GLY A 383 10.18 21.86 27.07
CA GLY A 383 9.24 20.83 26.60
C GLY A 383 9.49 20.40 25.15
N LEU A 384 9.71 21.35 24.24
CA LEU A 384 10.01 21.05 22.84
C LEU A 384 11.40 20.43 22.66
N ARG A 385 12.36 20.81 23.50
CA ARG A 385 13.70 20.21 23.51
C ARG A 385 13.66 18.76 23.97
N ASP A 386 12.89 18.48 25.01
CA ASP A 386 12.69 17.13 25.54
C ASP A 386 11.98 16.23 24.51
N ASP A 387 10.97 16.75 23.82
CA ASP A 387 10.28 16.07 22.71
C ASP A 387 11.22 15.74 21.53
N CYS A 388 12.09 16.69 21.16
CA CYS A 388 13.14 16.50 20.16
C CYS A 388 14.05 15.32 20.51
N TYR A 389 14.57 15.28 21.75
CA TYR A 389 15.43 14.18 22.21
C TYR A 389 14.67 12.86 22.28
N GLN A 390 13.44 12.85 22.79
CA GLN A 390 12.63 11.64 22.91
C GLN A 390 12.37 11.01 21.54
N THR A 391 11.89 11.79 20.58
CA THR A 391 11.56 11.31 19.23
C THR A 391 12.78 10.69 18.56
N ILE A 392 13.92 11.40 18.55
CA ILE A 392 15.17 10.90 17.95
C ILE A 392 15.68 9.65 18.69
N ALA A 393 15.59 9.61 20.02
CA ALA A 393 16.03 8.46 20.81
C ALA A 393 15.22 7.21 20.46
N ILE A 394 13.90 7.34 20.31
CA ILE A 394 12.99 6.24 19.96
C ILE A 394 13.23 5.78 18.52
N ASP A 395 13.25 6.69 17.55
CA ASP A 395 13.43 6.37 16.13
C ASP A 395 14.76 5.64 15.85
N LEU A 396 15.81 6.01 16.60
CA LEU A 396 17.13 5.40 16.48
C LEU A 396 17.37 4.25 17.47
N ASN A 397 16.40 3.92 18.34
CA ASN A 397 16.56 3.00 19.47
C ASN A 397 17.82 3.30 20.32
N ALA A 398 18.15 4.58 20.49
CA ALA A 398 19.38 5.05 21.10
C ALA A 398 19.11 5.66 22.49
N SER A 399 19.06 4.80 23.51
CA SER A 399 18.77 5.17 24.90
C SER A 399 19.66 6.27 25.52
N PRO A 400 20.94 6.48 25.13
CA PRO A 400 21.74 7.56 25.72
C PRO A 400 21.17 8.97 25.48
N TRP A 401 20.29 9.16 24.49
CA TRP A 401 19.64 10.45 24.25
C TRP A 401 18.50 10.74 25.23
N CYS A 402 17.87 9.70 25.80
CA CYS A 402 16.88 9.90 26.88
C CYS A 402 17.51 10.55 28.12
N GLU A 403 18.82 10.38 28.37
CA GLU A 403 19.52 11.07 29.46
C GLU A 403 19.51 12.60 29.33
N ARG A 404 19.32 13.14 28.11
CA ARG A 404 19.29 14.57 27.82
C ARG A 404 17.93 15.22 28.09
N ILE A 405 16.89 14.41 28.34
CA ILE A 405 15.53 14.86 28.66
C ILE A 405 15.48 15.35 30.11
N SER A 406 14.93 16.54 30.31
CA SER A 406 14.86 17.21 31.61
C SER A 406 13.65 16.74 32.44
N GLY A 407 12.50 16.60 31.79
CA GLY A 407 11.26 16.13 32.38
C GLY A 407 11.28 14.63 32.69
N ILE A 408 11.17 14.29 33.98
CA ILE A 408 11.26 12.90 34.47
C ILE A 408 10.23 11.99 33.78
N ALA A 409 8.98 12.43 33.63
CA ALA A 409 7.93 11.62 33.00
C ALA A 409 8.23 11.32 31.52
N THR A 410 8.67 12.33 30.76
CA THR A 410 9.08 12.19 29.35
C THR A 410 10.30 11.30 29.21
N LYS A 411 11.27 11.44 30.13
CA LYS A 411 12.49 10.62 30.19
C LYS A 411 12.17 9.15 30.45
N ASP A 412 11.33 8.87 31.45
CA ASP A 412 10.90 7.52 31.78
C ASP A 412 10.09 6.88 30.64
N SER A 413 9.25 7.66 29.95
CA SER A 413 8.52 7.23 28.75
C SER A 413 9.46 6.88 27.58
N CYS A 414 10.51 7.69 27.36
CA CYS A 414 11.56 7.43 26.38
C CYS A 414 12.24 6.07 26.64
N TYR A 415 12.69 5.83 27.87
CA TYR A 415 13.31 4.55 28.24
C TYR A 415 12.36 3.36 28.15
N THR A 416 11.10 3.54 28.54
CA THR A 416 10.08 2.48 28.45
C THR A 416 9.85 2.05 27.01
N THR A 417 9.72 3.02 26.10
CA THR A 417 9.49 2.75 24.68
C THR A 417 10.68 2.05 24.04
N ILE A 418 11.90 2.52 24.30
CA ILE A 418 13.12 1.89 23.77
C ILE A 418 13.30 0.49 24.36
N GLY A 419 13.23 0.34 25.69
CA GLY A 419 13.44 -0.95 26.36
C GLY A 419 12.46 -2.03 25.89
N THR A 420 11.17 -1.68 25.74
CA THR A 420 10.15 -2.63 25.24
C THR A 420 10.29 -2.93 23.74
N THR A 421 10.73 -1.96 22.94
CA THR A 421 10.97 -2.16 21.50
C THR A 421 12.16 -3.07 21.26
N THR A 422 13.28 -2.84 21.96
CA THR A 422 14.54 -3.59 21.82
C THR A 422 14.59 -4.88 22.67
N ASN A 423 13.62 -5.07 23.58
CA ASN A 423 13.63 -6.11 24.62
C ASN A 423 14.87 -6.06 25.53
N ASP A 424 15.43 -4.86 25.76
CA ASP A 424 16.60 -4.67 26.62
C ASP A 424 16.20 -4.21 28.02
N VAL A 425 16.22 -5.14 28.98
CA VAL A 425 15.90 -4.90 30.40
C VAL A 425 16.86 -3.89 31.04
N SER A 426 18.08 -3.77 30.55
CA SER A 426 19.05 -2.81 31.08
C SER A 426 18.65 -1.36 30.82
N VAL A 427 17.84 -1.11 29.78
CA VAL A 427 17.25 0.21 29.50
C VAL A 427 16.18 0.56 30.54
N CYS A 428 15.31 -0.38 30.91
CA CYS A 428 14.33 -0.16 31.98
C CYS A 428 14.99 0.17 33.33
N ALA A 429 16.23 -0.26 33.56
CA ALA A 429 16.94 0.03 34.79
C ALA A 429 17.21 1.53 35.00
N GLN A 430 17.25 2.32 33.91
CA GLN A 430 17.48 3.77 33.90
C GLN A 430 16.21 4.59 34.24
N ILE A 431 15.04 3.96 34.30
CA ILE A 431 13.78 4.61 34.66
C ILE A 431 13.80 4.99 36.14
N VAL A 432 13.41 6.24 36.43
CA VAL A 432 13.42 6.81 37.78
C VAL A 432 12.17 6.41 38.57
N ALA A 433 10.98 6.54 37.96
CA ALA A 433 9.72 6.18 38.60
C ALA A 433 9.61 4.64 38.77
N PRO A 434 9.49 4.12 40.01
CA PRO A 434 9.49 2.68 40.25
C PRO A 434 8.34 1.94 39.53
N GLU A 435 7.14 2.51 39.50
CA GLU A 435 5.98 1.90 38.82
C GLU A 435 6.23 1.74 37.32
N THR A 436 6.59 2.84 36.64
CA THR A 436 6.96 2.83 35.21
C THR A 436 8.11 1.86 34.92
N LYS A 437 9.08 1.75 35.83
CA LYS A 437 10.20 0.81 35.71
C LYS A 437 9.71 -0.63 35.73
N TYR A 438 8.82 -0.98 36.65
CA TYR A 438 8.27 -2.32 36.75
C TYR A 438 7.35 -2.65 35.57
N ASP A 439 6.60 -1.68 35.06
CA ASP A 439 5.78 -1.84 33.85
C ASP A 439 6.64 -2.13 32.63
N CYS A 440 7.74 -1.39 32.45
CA CYS A 440 8.73 -1.63 31.39
C CYS A 440 9.29 -3.06 31.46
N MET A 441 9.74 -3.49 32.64
CA MET A 441 10.28 -4.83 32.86
C MET A 441 9.23 -5.92 32.61
N THR A 442 8.00 -5.72 33.06
CA THR A 442 6.89 -6.66 32.88
C THR A 442 6.52 -6.80 31.40
N ALA A 443 6.41 -5.69 30.67
CA ALA A 443 6.13 -5.70 29.24
C ALA A 443 7.20 -6.48 28.46
N ILE A 444 8.49 -6.30 28.79
CA ILE A 444 9.57 -7.10 28.20
C ILE A 444 9.45 -8.58 28.56
N ALA A 445 9.20 -8.89 29.85
CA ALA A 445 9.07 -10.26 30.33
C ALA A 445 7.96 -11.02 29.61
N VAL A 446 6.81 -10.37 29.40
CA VAL A 446 5.62 -10.92 28.70
C VAL A 446 5.93 -11.11 27.23
N LYS A 447 6.43 -10.08 26.53
CA LYS A 447 6.76 -10.12 25.10
C LYS A 447 7.81 -11.18 24.79
N ALA A 448 8.82 -11.33 25.65
CA ALA A 448 9.87 -12.33 25.51
C ALA A 448 9.49 -13.72 26.06
N LYS A 449 8.37 -13.84 26.79
CA LYS A 449 7.97 -15.04 27.55
C LYS A 449 9.06 -15.52 28.52
N GLN A 450 9.78 -14.60 29.16
CA GLN A 450 10.93 -14.86 30.03
C GLN A 450 10.68 -14.44 31.48
N SER A 451 10.28 -15.40 32.33
CA SER A 451 10.01 -15.13 33.75
C SER A 451 11.22 -14.69 34.57
N SER A 452 12.45 -14.90 34.08
CA SER A 452 13.67 -14.45 34.76
C SER A 452 13.75 -12.94 34.90
N VAL A 453 13.10 -12.18 34.01
CA VAL A 453 13.08 -10.71 34.07
C VAL A 453 12.31 -10.23 35.32
N CYS A 454 11.21 -10.89 35.69
CA CYS A 454 10.41 -10.54 36.86
C CYS A 454 11.22 -10.65 38.17
N ALA A 455 12.26 -11.49 38.23
CA ALA A 455 13.11 -11.60 39.41
C ALA A 455 13.89 -10.30 39.72
N GLY A 456 14.06 -9.41 38.74
CA GLY A 456 14.67 -8.10 38.93
C GLY A 456 13.73 -7.04 39.53
N ILE A 457 12.43 -7.33 39.68
CA ILE A 457 11.46 -6.42 40.29
C ILE A 457 11.54 -6.54 41.81
N THR A 458 11.88 -5.42 42.46
CA THR A 458 12.08 -5.34 43.91
C THR A 458 10.77 -5.31 44.69
N ASP A 459 9.75 -4.61 44.18
CA ASP A 459 8.43 -4.60 44.80
C ASP A 459 7.75 -5.98 44.68
N ALA A 460 7.29 -6.53 45.79
CA ALA A 460 6.76 -7.88 45.83
C ALA A 460 5.44 -8.01 45.05
N THR A 461 4.59 -6.99 45.10
CA THR A 461 3.29 -7.00 44.42
C THR A 461 3.48 -6.90 42.91
N ALA A 462 4.28 -5.93 42.44
CA ALA A 462 4.59 -5.78 41.02
C ALA A 462 5.32 -7.00 40.44
N ARG A 463 6.22 -7.61 41.22
CA ARG A 463 6.91 -8.85 40.81
C ARG A 463 5.93 -10.01 40.62
N ASP A 464 5.01 -10.18 41.56
CA ASP A 464 4.00 -11.24 41.51
C ASP A 464 3.03 -11.03 40.33
N THR A 465 2.65 -9.79 40.05
CA THR A 465 1.90 -9.41 38.84
C THR A 465 2.69 -9.75 37.56
N CYS A 466 3.98 -9.41 37.49
CA CYS A 466 4.82 -9.78 36.35
C CYS A 466 4.85 -11.29 36.12
N TYR A 467 5.04 -12.10 37.18
CA TYR A 467 5.01 -13.55 37.04
C TYR A 467 3.65 -14.06 36.56
N TYR A 468 2.55 -13.49 37.04
CA TYR A 468 1.20 -13.81 36.58
C TYR A 468 1.03 -13.51 35.07
N ASP A 469 1.43 -12.32 34.61
CA ASP A 469 1.29 -11.92 33.21
C ASP A 469 2.17 -12.78 32.29
N VAL A 470 3.39 -13.13 32.70
CA VAL A 470 4.25 -14.03 31.92
C VAL A 470 3.69 -15.45 31.89
N ALA A 471 3.15 -15.95 33.00
CA ALA A 471 2.58 -17.30 33.07
C ALA A 471 1.40 -17.46 32.10
N THR A 472 0.52 -16.47 32.04
CA THR A 472 -0.66 -16.46 31.16
C THR A 472 -0.27 -16.24 29.70
N ALA A 473 0.70 -15.38 29.38
CA ALA A 473 1.16 -15.18 28.00
C ALA A 473 2.02 -16.33 27.45
N ALA A 474 2.72 -17.06 28.32
CA ALA A 474 3.60 -18.16 27.93
C ALA A 474 2.97 -19.55 28.04
N ASP A 475 1.78 -19.67 28.64
CA ASP A 475 1.12 -20.93 28.98
C ASP A 475 2.02 -21.88 29.81
N GLN A 476 2.84 -21.31 30.71
CA GLN A 476 3.84 -22.07 31.48
C GLN A 476 3.44 -22.21 32.97
N LYS A 477 2.89 -23.37 33.32
CA LYS A 477 2.48 -23.77 34.68
C LYS A 477 3.54 -23.53 35.76
N GLY A 478 4.83 -23.75 35.44
CA GLY A 478 5.90 -23.62 36.44
C GLY A 478 6.06 -22.19 36.99
N ILE A 479 5.56 -21.17 36.27
CA ILE A 479 5.74 -19.77 36.64
C ILE A 479 4.82 -19.36 37.80
N CYS A 480 3.58 -19.87 37.86
CA CYS A 480 2.64 -19.55 38.95
C CYS A 480 3.18 -19.95 40.33
N GLU A 481 4.10 -20.93 40.41
CA GLU A 481 4.74 -21.32 41.67
C GLU A 481 5.68 -20.26 42.24
N LYS A 482 6.15 -19.31 41.41
CA LYS A 482 7.04 -18.21 41.81
C LYS A 482 6.30 -17.02 42.45
N ILE A 483 4.98 -17.00 42.38
CA ILE A 483 4.13 -15.95 42.94
C ILE A 483 3.99 -16.16 44.45
N ASN A 484 4.21 -15.12 45.27
CA ASN A 484 4.10 -15.23 46.73
C ASN A 484 2.70 -14.89 47.24
N LEU A 485 2.02 -13.91 46.64
CA LEU A 485 0.70 -13.47 47.03
C LEU A 485 -0.34 -14.51 46.63
N SER A 486 -0.93 -15.19 47.62
CA SER A 486 -1.86 -16.30 47.42
C SER A 486 -3.01 -15.98 46.46
N ALA A 487 -3.60 -14.78 46.55
CA ALA A 487 -4.70 -14.37 45.67
C ALA A 487 -4.27 -14.35 44.19
N THR A 488 -3.15 -13.69 43.88
CA THR A 488 -2.57 -13.64 42.52
C THR A 488 -2.11 -15.01 42.06
N LYS A 489 -1.54 -15.81 42.97
CA LYS A 489 -1.09 -17.18 42.68
C LYS A 489 -2.25 -18.08 42.23
N TYR A 490 -3.37 -18.04 42.94
CA TYR A 490 -4.53 -18.85 42.60
C TYR A 490 -5.25 -18.35 41.34
N ALA A 491 -5.27 -17.02 41.12
CA ALA A 491 -5.73 -16.47 39.85
C ALA A 491 -4.85 -16.95 38.67
N CYS A 492 -3.52 -17.00 38.86
CA CYS A 492 -2.58 -17.54 37.87
C CYS A 492 -2.91 -18.99 37.51
N TYR A 493 -3.10 -19.84 38.52
CA TYR A 493 -3.49 -21.24 38.30
C TYR A 493 -4.78 -21.35 37.50
N LYS A 494 -5.77 -20.51 37.81
CA LYS A 494 -7.06 -20.49 37.11
C LYS A 494 -6.89 -20.18 35.63
N GLU A 495 -6.28 -19.04 35.29
CA GLU A 495 -6.17 -18.61 33.90
C GLU A 495 -5.27 -19.54 33.07
N VAL A 496 -4.15 -20.01 33.63
CA VAL A 496 -3.25 -20.95 32.93
C VAL A 496 -3.90 -22.33 32.73
N ALA A 497 -4.69 -22.81 33.70
CA ALA A 497 -5.44 -24.06 33.54
C ALA A 497 -6.47 -23.95 32.40
N ILE A 498 -7.20 -22.83 32.34
CA ILE A 498 -8.20 -22.57 31.31
C ILE A 498 -7.54 -22.50 29.92
N ALA A 499 -6.47 -21.73 29.78
CA ALA A 499 -5.75 -21.58 28.51
C ALA A 499 -5.24 -22.93 27.97
N LEU A 500 -4.78 -23.81 28.86
CA LEU A 500 -4.24 -25.13 28.52
C LEU A 500 -5.31 -26.23 28.45
N ASN A 501 -6.56 -25.95 28.80
CA ASN A 501 -7.60 -26.95 29.06
C ASN A 501 -7.16 -28.08 30.03
N ASP A 502 -6.33 -27.73 31.02
CA ASP A 502 -5.83 -28.67 32.02
C ASP A 502 -6.56 -28.51 33.35
N TRP A 503 -7.64 -29.26 33.52
CA TRP A 503 -8.46 -29.22 34.74
C TRP A 503 -7.71 -29.74 35.97
N GLU A 504 -6.70 -30.60 35.83
CA GLU A 504 -5.93 -31.09 36.98
C GLU A 504 -5.12 -29.95 37.60
N TYR A 505 -4.74 -28.97 36.80
CA TYR A 505 -4.02 -27.79 37.28
C TYR A 505 -4.89 -26.89 38.18
N CYS A 506 -6.22 -26.91 38.01
CA CYS A 506 -7.15 -26.26 38.94
C CYS A 506 -7.03 -26.82 40.37
N ASN A 507 -6.61 -28.07 40.56
CA ASN A 507 -6.43 -28.68 41.89
C ASN A 507 -5.31 -28.03 42.72
N LYS A 508 -4.52 -27.13 42.13
CA LYS A 508 -3.57 -26.27 42.87
C LYS A 508 -4.26 -25.15 43.64
N ILE A 509 -5.51 -24.83 43.34
CA ILE A 509 -6.33 -23.86 44.08
C ILE A 509 -6.85 -24.55 45.36
N PRO A 510 -6.58 -24.03 46.56
CA PRO A 510 -7.05 -24.66 47.79
C PRO A 510 -8.58 -24.71 47.88
N VAL A 511 -9.10 -25.77 48.50
CA VAL A 511 -10.56 -25.96 48.72
C VAL A 511 -11.20 -24.79 49.46
N GLY A 512 -10.46 -24.03 50.27
CA GLY A 512 -10.97 -22.80 50.90
C GLY A 512 -11.37 -21.68 49.92
N GLN A 513 -11.01 -21.80 48.64
CA GLN A 513 -11.32 -20.85 47.56
C GLN A 513 -12.33 -21.46 46.56
N LEU A 514 -13.43 -22.04 47.08
CA LEU A 514 -14.42 -22.81 46.31
C LEU A 514 -14.89 -22.12 45.03
N LEU A 515 -15.21 -20.83 45.09
CA LEU A 515 -15.68 -20.07 43.93
C LEU A 515 -14.61 -20.00 42.83
N LEU A 516 -13.35 -19.72 43.20
CA LEU A 516 -12.25 -19.62 42.25
C LEU A 516 -11.91 -20.99 41.64
N HIS A 517 -11.97 -22.05 42.46
CA HIS A 517 -11.77 -23.43 42.01
C HIS A 517 -12.85 -23.87 41.01
N ASN A 518 -14.12 -23.62 41.31
CA ASN A 518 -15.22 -23.99 40.41
C ASN A 518 -15.18 -23.18 39.11
N THR A 519 -14.89 -21.88 39.17
CA THR A 519 -14.74 -21.03 37.96
C THR A 519 -13.51 -21.38 37.12
N CYS A 520 -12.53 -22.10 37.68
CA CYS A 520 -11.45 -22.73 36.92
C CYS A 520 -11.96 -23.94 36.11
N LEU A 521 -12.66 -24.86 36.77
CA LEU A 521 -13.05 -26.15 36.22
C LEU A 521 -14.17 -26.07 35.19
N GLU A 522 -15.17 -25.21 35.42
CA GLU A 522 -16.37 -25.14 34.58
C GLU A 522 -16.08 -24.89 33.08
N PRO A 523 -15.37 -23.81 32.68
CA PRO A 523 -15.08 -23.57 31.26
C PRO A 523 -14.25 -24.69 30.63
N ILE A 524 -13.33 -25.30 31.38
CA ILE A 524 -12.51 -26.42 30.91
C ILE A 524 -13.41 -27.64 30.69
N ALA A 525 -14.21 -28.04 31.67
CA ALA A 525 -15.12 -29.18 31.59
C ALA A 525 -16.06 -29.07 30.39
N HIS A 526 -16.59 -27.88 30.12
CA HIS A 526 -17.44 -27.59 28.97
C HIS A 526 -16.68 -27.66 27.63
N SER A 527 -15.43 -27.22 27.61
CA SER A 527 -14.54 -27.21 26.44
C SER A 527 -14.13 -28.64 26.04
N ILE A 528 -13.58 -29.41 26.98
CA ILE A 528 -13.09 -30.78 26.73
C ILE A 528 -14.17 -31.85 26.93
N ARG A 529 -15.40 -31.45 27.28
CA ARG A 529 -16.54 -32.34 27.56
C ARG A 529 -16.21 -33.41 28.60
N SER A 530 -15.49 -33.02 29.65
CA SER A 530 -14.97 -33.94 30.66
C SER A 530 -15.88 -33.98 31.89
N PHE A 531 -16.48 -35.14 32.14
CA PHE A 531 -17.22 -35.41 33.37
C PHE A 531 -16.31 -35.46 34.60
N ASP A 532 -15.05 -35.86 34.44
CA ASP A 532 -14.08 -35.91 35.55
C ASP A 532 -13.78 -34.48 36.05
N ALA A 533 -13.67 -33.52 35.13
CA ALA A 533 -13.52 -32.11 35.48
C ALA A 533 -14.74 -31.57 36.25
N CYS A 534 -15.98 -31.90 35.84
CA CYS A 534 -17.17 -31.58 36.63
C CYS A 534 -17.16 -32.28 37.99
N THR A 535 -16.62 -33.51 38.06
CA THR A 535 -16.56 -34.29 39.31
C THR A 535 -15.66 -33.62 40.35
N ALA A 536 -14.60 -32.94 39.91
CA ALA A 536 -13.67 -32.20 40.74
C ALA A 536 -14.23 -30.87 41.31
N MET A 537 -15.42 -30.42 40.87
CA MET A 537 -16.08 -29.22 41.41
C MET A 537 -16.67 -29.47 42.80
N PHE A 538 -16.73 -28.40 43.60
CA PHE A 538 -17.33 -28.41 44.94
C PHE A 538 -18.74 -27.79 44.95
N GLY A 539 -19.60 -28.28 45.84
CA GLY A 539 -20.97 -27.79 46.00
C GLY A 539 -21.92 -28.35 44.95
N SER A 540 -23.13 -28.73 45.40
CA SER A 540 -24.13 -29.42 44.59
C SER A 540 -24.59 -28.64 43.35
N PRO A 541 -24.88 -27.32 43.42
CA PRO A 541 -25.43 -26.60 42.28
C PRO A 541 -24.47 -26.48 41.10
N ALA A 542 -23.26 -25.97 41.33
CA ALA A 542 -22.27 -25.75 40.28
C ALA A 542 -21.84 -27.08 39.62
N LYS A 543 -21.67 -28.13 40.43
CA LYS A 543 -21.37 -29.48 39.96
C LYS A 543 -22.49 -30.06 39.10
N GLY A 544 -23.74 -29.92 39.55
CA GLY A 544 -24.92 -30.36 38.81
C GLY A 544 -25.06 -29.65 37.47
N GLN A 545 -24.93 -28.32 37.47
CA GLN A 545 -24.97 -27.49 36.26
C GLN A 545 -23.90 -27.92 35.24
N CYS A 546 -22.65 -28.10 35.68
CA CYS A 546 -21.57 -28.59 34.81
C CYS A 546 -21.93 -29.93 34.15
N TYR A 547 -22.42 -30.90 34.92
CA TYR A 547 -22.82 -32.20 34.37
C TYR A 547 -23.95 -32.07 33.34
N GLY A 548 -24.93 -31.20 33.58
CA GLY A 548 -26.03 -30.95 32.65
C GLY A 548 -25.55 -30.45 31.30
N VAL A 549 -24.69 -29.42 31.29
CA VAL A 549 -24.09 -28.86 30.07
C VAL A 549 -23.24 -29.90 29.33
N VAL A 550 -22.38 -30.64 30.05
CA VAL A 550 -21.53 -31.66 29.41
C VAL A 550 -22.40 -32.78 28.83
N ALA A 551 -23.39 -33.29 29.56
CA ALA A 551 -24.30 -34.34 29.09
C ALA A 551 -25.11 -33.93 27.85
N ALA A 552 -25.54 -32.66 27.78
CA ALA A 552 -26.21 -32.10 26.61
C ALA A 552 -25.27 -32.13 25.39
N ARG A 553 -24.03 -31.66 25.54
CA ARG A 553 -23.04 -31.56 24.45
C ARG A 553 -22.51 -32.92 23.97
N THR A 554 -22.52 -33.94 24.82
CA THR A 554 -22.09 -35.31 24.48
C THR A 554 -23.25 -36.22 24.10
N ASN A 555 -24.50 -35.79 24.26
CA ASN A 555 -25.71 -36.61 24.12
C ASN A 555 -25.68 -37.88 25.01
N THR A 556 -25.19 -37.74 26.25
CA THR A 556 -25.07 -38.84 27.21
C THR A 556 -25.89 -38.59 28.47
N ILE A 557 -27.21 -38.57 28.31
CA ILE A 557 -28.20 -38.30 29.37
C ILE A 557 -28.04 -39.22 30.59
N SER A 558 -27.56 -40.45 30.35
CA SER A 558 -27.33 -41.45 31.41
C SER A 558 -26.35 -40.97 32.50
N PHE A 559 -25.53 -39.94 32.24
CA PHE A 559 -24.67 -39.39 33.28
C PHE A 559 -25.46 -38.71 34.40
N CYS A 560 -26.48 -37.91 34.11
CA CYS A 560 -27.34 -37.35 35.16
C CYS A 560 -28.03 -38.47 35.96
N GLN A 561 -28.40 -39.58 35.32
CA GLN A 561 -29.00 -40.75 35.99
C GLN A 561 -28.03 -41.46 36.93
N ASN A 562 -26.76 -41.51 36.56
CA ASN A 562 -25.71 -42.25 37.25
C ASN A 562 -24.99 -41.42 38.34
N ILE A 563 -25.32 -40.13 38.51
CA ILE A 563 -24.83 -39.34 39.66
C ILE A 563 -25.26 -40.10 40.93
N PRO A 564 -24.29 -40.63 41.73
CA PRO A 564 -24.63 -41.48 42.85
C PRO A 564 -25.56 -40.75 43.81
N LEU A 565 -26.65 -41.41 44.17
CA LEU A 565 -27.48 -41.05 45.32
C LEU A 565 -26.71 -41.41 46.60
N ALA A 566 -25.50 -40.87 46.76
CA ALA A 566 -24.70 -41.14 47.92
C ALA A 566 -25.41 -40.61 49.17
N LEU A 567 -25.20 -41.30 50.29
CA LEU A 567 -25.56 -40.87 51.64
C LEU A 567 -24.77 -39.59 51.97
N VAL A 568 -25.22 -38.44 51.45
CA VAL A 568 -24.73 -37.15 51.94
C VAL A 568 -25.17 -37.06 53.40
N GLU A 569 -24.28 -36.59 54.28
CA GLU A 569 -24.59 -36.44 55.72
C GLU A 569 -25.85 -35.60 55.96
N ASP A 570 -26.25 -34.80 54.96
CA ASP A 570 -27.52 -34.10 54.89
C ASP A 570 -28.40 -34.69 53.77
N ALA A 571 -29.47 -35.38 54.16
CA ALA A 571 -30.44 -36.00 53.24
C ALA A 571 -31.05 -35.02 52.23
N ASN A 572 -30.98 -33.70 52.49
CA ASN A 572 -31.47 -32.67 51.59
C ASN A 572 -30.54 -32.41 50.39
N GLN A 573 -29.23 -32.65 50.51
CA GLN A 573 -28.26 -32.42 49.41
C GLN A 573 -28.15 -33.59 48.44
N ALA A 574 -28.62 -34.78 48.83
CA ALA A 574 -28.44 -36.03 48.07
C ALA A 574 -29.09 -36.02 46.66
N HIS A 575 -30.04 -35.12 46.42
CA HIS A 575 -30.68 -34.96 45.11
C HIS A 575 -30.31 -33.67 44.39
N GLU A 576 -29.77 -32.67 45.08
CA GLU A 576 -29.53 -31.34 44.49
C GLU A 576 -28.63 -31.41 43.26
N THR A 577 -27.49 -32.12 43.33
CA THR A 577 -26.56 -32.20 42.19
C THR A 577 -27.24 -32.83 40.96
N ARG A 578 -28.03 -33.88 41.17
CA ARG A 578 -28.77 -34.56 40.11
C ARG A 578 -29.88 -33.68 39.54
N ASP A 579 -30.59 -32.99 40.41
CA ASP A 579 -31.68 -32.09 40.06
C ASP A 579 -31.18 -30.89 39.23
N TYR A 580 -30.06 -30.28 39.62
CA TYR A 580 -29.40 -29.23 38.83
C TYR A 580 -28.83 -29.76 37.50
N CYS A 581 -28.39 -31.02 37.44
CA CYS A 581 -28.00 -31.67 36.18
C CYS A 581 -29.15 -31.73 35.19
N TYR A 582 -30.32 -32.24 35.62
CA TYR A 582 -31.51 -32.27 34.76
C TYR A 582 -32.03 -30.88 34.43
N GLN A 583 -31.95 -29.92 35.34
CA GLN A 583 -32.35 -28.54 35.07
C GLN A 583 -31.48 -27.90 33.97
N SER A 584 -30.16 -28.01 34.08
CA SER A 584 -29.23 -27.47 33.08
C SER A 584 -29.33 -28.23 31.76
N LEU A 585 -29.47 -29.56 31.78
CA LEU A 585 -29.71 -30.38 30.60
C LEU A 585 -30.99 -29.93 29.87
N ALA A 586 -32.09 -29.73 30.60
CA ALA A 586 -33.36 -29.24 30.04
C ALA A 586 -33.20 -27.88 29.34
N GLY A 587 -32.42 -26.97 29.94
CA GLY A 587 -32.14 -25.65 29.37
C GLY A 587 -31.29 -25.72 28.09
N GLU A 588 -30.19 -26.48 28.12
CA GLU A 588 -29.27 -26.60 26.98
C GLU A 588 -29.88 -27.35 25.79
N THR A 589 -30.77 -28.33 26.03
CA THR A 589 -31.46 -29.07 24.95
C THR A 589 -32.82 -28.48 24.58
N ASN A 590 -33.32 -27.50 25.34
CA ASN A 590 -34.68 -26.98 25.25
C ASN A 590 -35.75 -28.09 25.32
N ASP A 591 -35.57 -29.06 26.21
CA ASP A 591 -36.47 -30.21 26.40
C ASP A 591 -36.97 -30.28 27.85
N GLY A 592 -38.18 -29.77 28.06
CA GLY A 592 -38.83 -29.74 29.38
C GLY A 592 -39.16 -31.14 29.94
N SER A 593 -39.06 -32.22 29.17
CA SER A 593 -39.30 -33.57 29.68
C SER A 593 -38.28 -33.96 30.76
N PHE A 594 -37.05 -33.41 30.71
CA PHE A 594 -36.03 -33.64 31.73
C PHE A 594 -36.40 -33.06 33.10
N CYS A 595 -37.25 -32.02 33.16
CA CYS A 595 -37.72 -31.44 34.43
C CYS A 595 -38.56 -32.41 35.25
N THR A 596 -39.18 -33.42 34.63
CA THR A 596 -39.92 -34.48 35.34
C THR A 596 -39.02 -35.37 36.20
N SER A 597 -37.71 -35.40 35.91
CA SER A 597 -36.71 -36.18 36.64
C SER A 597 -36.11 -35.45 37.86
N ILE A 598 -36.46 -34.17 38.06
CA ILE A 598 -36.01 -33.35 39.19
C ILE A 598 -36.85 -33.66 40.42
N TYR A 599 -36.25 -34.01 41.55
CA TYR A 599 -36.98 -34.38 42.77
C TYR A 599 -37.41 -33.16 43.60
N SER A 600 -36.51 -32.20 43.80
CA SER A 600 -36.76 -30.94 44.51
C SER A 600 -37.88 -30.15 43.86
N THR A 601 -38.91 -29.81 44.62
CA THR A 601 -40.04 -29.01 44.13
C THR A 601 -39.60 -27.62 43.70
N ASP A 602 -38.63 -27.04 44.43
CA ASP A 602 -38.16 -25.67 44.19
C ASP A 602 -37.33 -25.62 42.90
N ILE A 603 -36.39 -26.55 42.71
CA ILE A 603 -35.61 -26.65 41.47
C ILE A 603 -36.53 -26.98 40.29
N ARG A 604 -37.49 -27.91 40.48
CA ARG A 604 -38.45 -28.30 39.44
C ARG A 604 -39.31 -27.12 39.00
N SER A 605 -39.77 -26.28 39.93
CA SER A 605 -40.55 -25.08 39.60
C SER A 605 -39.77 -24.04 38.78
N ASN A 606 -38.44 -24.09 38.83
CA ASN A 606 -37.52 -23.25 38.06
C ASN A 606 -36.90 -23.99 36.85
N CYS A 607 -37.40 -25.18 36.48
CA CYS A 607 -36.90 -25.97 35.36
C CYS A 607 -37.80 -25.77 34.13
N GLY A 608 -37.24 -25.13 33.10
CA GLY A 608 -37.91 -24.82 31.83
C GLY A 608 -37.70 -23.35 31.43
N PRO A 609 -37.90 -23.00 30.15
CA PRO A 609 -37.86 -21.61 29.69
C PRO A 609 -38.96 -20.74 30.31
#